data_AF-A0A9V1DVR7-F1
#
_entry.id   AF-A0A9V1DVR7-F1
#
_cell.length_a   1.000
_cell.length_b   1.000
_cell.length_c   1.000
_cell.angle_alpha   90.00
_cell.angle_beta   90.00
_cell.angle_gamma   90.00
#
_symmetry.space_group_name_H-M   'P 1'
#
loop_
_entity.id
_entity.type
_entity.pdbx_description
1 polymer ?
#
loop_
_entity_poly.entity_id
_entity_poly.type
_entity_poly.pdbx_seq_one_letter_code
_entity_poly.pdbx_strand_id
1 'polypeptide(L)'
;METMERLLHVWLEDQSQRNVPLSVTVIQEKAKSLFDDLQRERGASSPTEKFTASKGWFVRFKERHCLPHFKINSTAPGNKDIYPEALRSIIEEGEYTPQQVFNVDETGLYWKRMPEGTFISVEEKAEPGFKSSRDRLMLLLGGNAAGDFKLKPLLVYHLENPKALKGYSKPNLPVIWRSNKKAWATRSIFQEWFTYFFCPAVERYCAQNNLTHKALLILDNAPCHPVNLSDLSDNVRVEYLHDSTADSIQPVGQGIASAFKAHYVRRTFEHILEATDGEDTATIREFWRNYSIMDAVDNIALAWEALRPATMNSVWKKIWPECVRFQSVSQADNIAQLQQNIVSLAKNVAFEEVVEADVDQLLRSHEEDLSNKELMQLEQEPAEEESEDAPPALRQLTTGRLSAAFSHFEAGLQVLTSDGPNDDWKLKVSGAINDAINCYRELYNEKKRRSKQLS
;
A
#
# COMPACT_ATOMS: atom_id res chain seq x y z
N MET A 1 -8.13 29.77 1.17
CA MET A 1 -9.25 28.83 1.38
C MET A 1 -9.14 27.58 0.52
N GLU A 2 -8.99 27.71 -0.81
CA GLU A 2 -8.95 26.56 -1.74
C GLU A 2 -7.86 25.52 -1.42
N THR A 3 -6.63 25.96 -1.13
CA THR A 3 -5.52 25.12 -0.64
C THR A 3 -5.93 24.30 0.60
N MET A 4 -6.51 24.95 1.61
CA MET A 4 -6.98 24.28 2.83
C MET A 4 -8.04 23.22 2.53
N GLU A 5 -8.99 23.50 1.63
CA GLU A 5 -10.06 22.55 1.28
C GLU A 5 -9.50 21.33 0.55
N ARG A 6 -8.49 21.51 -0.31
CA ARG A 6 -7.76 20.40 -0.95
C ARG A 6 -7.01 19.54 0.07
N LEU A 7 -6.31 20.16 1.03
CA LEU A 7 -5.63 19.43 2.11
C LEU A 7 -6.62 18.68 3.00
N LEU A 8 -7.74 19.31 3.33
CA LEU A 8 -8.80 18.69 4.12
C LEU A 8 -9.41 17.50 3.39
N HIS A 9 -9.59 17.59 2.07
CA HIS A 9 -10.06 16.47 1.26
C HIS A 9 -9.09 15.28 1.30
N VAL A 10 -7.79 15.53 1.15
CA VAL A 10 -6.75 14.47 1.24
C VAL A 10 -6.76 13.81 2.62
N TRP A 11 -6.89 14.62 3.69
CA TRP A 11 -7.02 14.08 5.04
C TRP A 11 -8.29 13.24 5.20
N LEU A 12 -9.44 13.71 4.71
CA LEU A 12 -10.69 12.96 4.76
C LEU A 12 -10.57 11.61 4.03
N GLU A 13 -9.88 11.56 2.90
CA GLU A 13 -9.60 10.30 2.19
C GLU A 13 -8.72 9.36 3.01
N ASP A 14 -7.64 9.85 3.65
CA ASP A 14 -6.81 9.05 4.58
C ASP A 14 -7.64 8.48 5.74
N GLN A 15 -8.53 9.29 6.32
CA GLN A 15 -9.43 8.85 7.39
C GLN A 15 -10.44 7.81 6.94
N SER A 16 -11.01 8.01 5.75
CA SER A 16 -11.96 7.07 5.18
C SER A 16 -11.29 5.74 4.83
N GLN A 17 -10.02 5.75 4.41
CA GLN A 17 -9.24 4.54 4.12
C GLN A 17 -8.88 3.76 5.39
N ARG A 18 -8.66 4.46 6.50
CA ARG A 18 -8.41 3.85 7.82
C ARG A 18 -9.68 3.46 8.57
N ASN A 19 -10.84 3.53 7.91
CA ASN A 19 -12.16 3.25 8.49
C ASN A 19 -12.48 4.05 9.78
N VAL A 20 -11.85 5.21 9.97
CA VAL A 20 -12.04 6.04 11.17
C VAL A 20 -13.39 6.78 11.09
N PRO A 21 -14.30 6.60 12.06
CA PRO A 21 -15.57 7.33 12.09
C PRO A 21 -15.32 8.81 12.43
N LEU A 22 -15.72 9.71 11.54
CA LEU A 22 -15.54 11.15 11.71
C LEU A 22 -16.84 11.89 12.01
N SER A 23 -16.79 12.77 13.01
CA SER A 23 -17.88 13.72 13.27
C SER A 23 -17.65 15.04 12.53
N VAL A 24 -18.73 15.77 12.24
CA VAL A 24 -18.66 17.11 11.62
C VAL A 24 -17.76 18.06 12.42
N THR A 25 -17.79 17.97 13.76
CA THR A 25 -16.96 18.80 14.65
C THR A 25 -15.47 18.56 14.41
N VAL A 26 -15.04 17.29 14.32
CA VAL A 26 -13.63 16.93 14.08
C VAL A 26 -13.18 17.47 12.72
N ILE A 27 -14.02 17.35 11.68
CA ILE A 27 -13.71 17.88 10.35
C ILE A 27 -13.58 19.41 10.38
N GLN A 28 -14.47 20.10 11.09
CA GLN A 28 -14.41 21.55 11.24
C GLN A 28 -13.18 22.02 12.03
N GLU A 29 -12.77 21.29 13.07
CA GLU A 29 -11.56 21.56 13.84
C GLU A 29 -10.30 21.33 13.01
N LYS A 30 -10.24 20.23 12.25
CA LYS A 30 -9.13 19.97 11.32
C LYS A 30 -9.02 21.05 10.25
N ALA A 31 -10.13 21.49 9.68
CA ALA A 31 -10.16 22.58 8.70
C ALA A 31 -9.61 23.90 9.25
N LYS A 32 -9.98 24.25 10.50
CA LYS A 32 -9.44 25.43 11.20
C LYS A 32 -7.94 25.29 11.43
N SER A 33 -7.52 24.14 11.95
CA SER A 33 -6.11 23.84 12.21
C SER A 33 -5.26 23.95 10.94
N LEU A 34 -5.72 23.40 9.81
CA LEU A 34 -5.06 23.52 8.51
C LEU A 34 -4.97 24.97 8.04
N PHE A 35 -6.06 25.73 8.21
CA PHE A 35 -6.07 27.14 7.84
C PHE A 35 -5.07 27.95 8.66
N ASP A 36 -5.02 27.74 9.97
CA ASP A 36 -4.09 28.43 10.88
C ASP A 36 -2.63 28.10 10.54
N ASP A 37 -2.33 26.84 10.20
CA ASP A 37 -0.97 26.41 9.80
C ASP A 37 -0.53 27.01 8.47
N LEU A 38 -1.44 27.07 7.49
CA LEU A 38 -1.21 27.73 6.21
C LEU A 38 -0.93 29.23 6.36
N GLN A 39 -1.60 29.89 7.32
CA GLN A 39 -1.33 31.30 7.63
C GLN A 39 0.05 31.47 8.28
N ARG A 40 0.44 30.56 9.19
CA ARG A 40 1.77 30.56 9.82
C ARG A 40 2.90 30.38 8.82
N GLU A 41 2.77 29.46 7.86
CA GLU A 41 3.81 29.24 6.83
C GLU A 41 3.95 30.43 5.86
N ARG A 42 2.87 31.17 5.59
CA ARG A 42 2.93 32.36 4.71
C ARG A 42 3.60 33.57 5.34
N GLY A 43 4.07 33.48 6.58
CA GLY A 43 4.73 34.59 7.28
C GLY A 43 3.82 35.80 7.54
N ALA A 44 2.51 35.62 7.50
CA ALA A 44 1.56 36.70 7.68
C ALA A 44 1.54 37.14 9.16
N SER A 45 2.15 38.29 9.45
CA SER A 45 2.20 38.93 10.77
C SER A 45 0.86 39.56 11.22
N SER A 46 -0.23 39.28 10.50
CA SER A 46 -1.60 39.60 10.88
C SER A 46 -2.56 38.62 10.18
N PRO A 47 -3.53 38.01 10.88
CA PRO A 47 -4.54 37.17 10.25
C PRO A 47 -5.51 38.06 9.49
N THR A 48 -5.19 38.38 8.23
CA THR A 48 -6.05 39.23 7.38
C THR A 48 -7.36 38.54 7.01
N GLU A 49 -7.43 37.20 7.09
CA GLU A 49 -8.66 36.43 6.91
C GLU A 49 -8.92 35.53 8.12
N LYS A 50 -10.05 35.71 8.80
CA LYS A 50 -10.54 34.77 9.82
C LYS A 50 -11.41 33.71 9.15
N PHE A 51 -10.87 32.50 8.99
CA PHE A 51 -11.69 31.37 8.56
C PHE A 51 -12.61 30.89 9.69
N THR A 52 -13.88 30.76 9.39
CA THR A 52 -14.86 30.13 10.29
C THR A 52 -15.38 28.88 9.62
N ALA A 53 -15.03 27.70 10.13
CA ALA A 53 -15.57 26.41 9.71
C ALA A 53 -17.05 26.28 10.16
N SER A 54 -17.93 27.09 9.57
CA SER A 54 -19.36 27.12 9.88
C SER A 54 -20.08 25.89 9.32
N LYS A 55 -21.31 25.63 9.80
CA LYS A 55 -22.18 24.59 9.23
C LYS A 55 -22.44 24.85 7.74
N GLY A 56 -22.67 26.11 7.34
CA GLY A 56 -22.91 26.49 5.95
C GLY A 56 -21.69 26.28 5.04
N TRP A 57 -20.48 26.54 5.56
CA TRP A 57 -19.24 26.20 4.85
C TRP A 57 -19.12 24.69 4.63
N PHE A 58 -19.35 23.88 5.67
CA PHE A 58 -19.23 22.41 5.57
C PHE A 58 -20.19 21.81 4.53
N VAL A 59 -21.43 22.30 4.45
CA VAL A 59 -22.40 21.88 3.43
C VAL A 59 -21.87 22.17 2.02
N ARG A 60 -21.39 23.39 1.77
CA ARG A 60 -20.83 23.78 0.46
C ARG A 60 -19.52 23.06 0.13
N PHE A 61 -18.72 22.74 1.14
CA PHE A 61 -17.52 21.93 0.99
C PHE A 61 -17.87 20.50 0.54
N LYS A 62 -18.86 19.87 1.18
CA LYS A 62 -19.36 18.54 0.80
C LYS A 62 -19.87 18.51 -0.65
N GLU A 63 -20.63 19.52 -1.05
CA GLU A 63 -21.15 19.66 -2.42
C GLU A 63 -20.02 19.79 -3.45
N ARG A 64 -19.01 20.62 -3.18
CA ARG A 64 -17.89 20.88 -4.10
C ARG A 64 -16.96 19.70 -4.28
N HIS A 65 -16.74 18.91 -3.24
CA HIS A 65 -15.80 17.80 -3.27
C HIS A 65 -16.45 16.43 -3.52
N CYS A 66 -17.76 16.40 -3.85
CA CYS A 66 -18.52 15.18 -4.16
C CYS A 66 -18.25 14.04 -3.17
N LEU A 67 -18.11 14.36 -1.88
CA LEU A 67 -17.75 13.36 -0.87
C LEU A 67 -18.85 12.29 -0.83
N PRO A 68 -18.58 11.04 -1.25
CA PRO A 68 -19.55 9.95 -1.12
C PRO A 68 -19.88 9.84 0.36
N HIS A 69 -21.17 9.70 0.70
CA HIS A 69 -21.72 9.64 2.06
C HIS A 69 -20.68 9.25 3.13
N PHE A 70 -19.90 10.23 3.61
CA PHE A 70 -19.04 10.04 4.75
C PHE A 70 -19.96 9.61 5.88
N LYS A 71 -19.58 8.58 6.63
CA LYS A 71 -20.34 8.08 7.78
C LYS A 71 -20.36 9.15 8.87
N ILE A 72 -21.20 10.17 8.67
CA ILE A 72 -21.57 11.16 9.68
C ILE A 72 -22.51 10.43 10.61
N ASN A 73 -21.97 9.87 11.69
CA ASN A 73 -22.68 9.29 12.83
C ASN A 73 -24.11 8.79 12.53
N SER A 74 -24.20 7.59 11.97
CA SER A 74 -25.33 6.71 12.24
C SER A 74 -24.79 5.50 13.01
N THR A 75 -24.70 5.65 14.33
CA THR A 75 -24.54 4.53 15.26
C THR A 75 -25.81 3.70 15.21
N ALA A 76 -25.92 2.81 14.22
CA ALA A 76 -26.69 1.60 14.41
C ALA A 76 -25.73 0.59 15.07
N PRO A 77 -26.05 0.03 16.24
CA PRO A 77 -25.27 -1.06 16.80
C PRO A 77 -25.48 -2.27 15.88
N GLY A 78 -24.58 -2.46 14.91
CA GLY A 78 -24.47 -3.77 14.28
C GLY A 78 -24.02 -4.74 15.37
N ASN A 79 -24.88 -5.71 15.69
CA ASN A 79 -24.63 -6.71 16.73
C ASN A 79 -23.27 -7.37 16.49
N LYS A 80 -22.30 -7.05 17.35
CA LYS A 80 -20.95 -7.65 17.35
C LYS A 80 -20.98 -9.18 17.47
N ASP A 81 -22.07 -9.69 18.03
CA ASP A 81 -22.30 -11.11 18.35
C ASP A 81 -23.01 -11.91 17.24
N ILE A 82 -23.03 -11.42 15.99
CA ILE A 82 -23.61 -12.17 14.85
C ILE A 82 -22.56 -12.54 13.80
N TYR A 83 -21.49 -11.75 13.69
CA TYR A 83 -20.51 -11.95 12.63
C TYR A 83 -19.71 -13.27 12.77
N PRO A 84 -19.21 -13.65 13.96
CA PRO A 84 -18.54 -14.95 14.13
C PRO A 84 -19.43 -16.14 13.73
N GLU A 85 -20.72 -16.09 14.05
CA GLU A 85 -21.70 -17.11 13.71
C GLU A 85 -21.95 -17.16 12.20
N ALA A 86 -22.12 -16.00 11.56
CA ALA A 86 -22.30 -15.91 10.11
C ALA A 86 -21.05 -16.42 9.36
N LEU A 87 -19.86 -16.02 9.81
CA LEU A 87 -18.59 -16.49 9.26
C LEU A 87 -18.46 -18.01 9.43
N ARG A 88 -18.84 -18.56 10.58
CA ARG A 88 -18.85 -20.01 10.80
C ARG A 88 -19.76 -20.72 9.81
N SER A 89 -20.98 -20.24 9.59
CA SER A 89 -21.89 -20.82 8.59
C SER A 89 -21.27 -20.82 7.20
N ILE A 90 -20.63 -19.73 6.78
CA ILE A 90 -19.97 -19.62 5.48
C ILE A 90 -18.80 -20.61 5.36
N ILE A 91 -18.01 -20.76 6.43
CA ILE A 91 -16.89 -21.69 6.50
C ILE A 91 -17.37 -23.13 6.39
N GLU A 92 -18.43 -23.50 7.12
CA GLU A 92 -19.03 -24.84 7.11
C GLU A 92 -19.68 -25.16 5.76
N GLU A 93 -20.50 -24.25 5.22
CA GLU A 93 -21.14 -24.39 3.90
C GLU A 93 -20.14 -24.56 2.76
N GLY A 94 -19.07 -23.77 2.80
CA GLY A 94 -18.00 -23.84 1.80
C GLY A 94 -16.96 -24.92 2.08
N GLU A 95 -17.09 -25.67 3.17
CA GLU A 95 -16.13 -26.68 3.65
C GLU A 95 -14.68 -26.14 3.64
N TYR A 96 -14.48 -24.92 4.11
CA TYR A 96 -13.17 -24.27 4.11
C TYR A 96 -12.31 -24.76 5.28
N THR A 97 -11.06 -25.07 4.99
CA THR A 97 -10.05 -25.33 6.03
C THR A 97 -9.38 -24.02 6.47
N PRO A 98 -8.71 -23.96 7.65
CA PRO A 98 -7.92 -22.78 8.04
C PRO A 98 -6.85 -22.38 7.01
N GLN A 99 -6.40 -23.32 6.17
CA GLN A 99 -5.44 -23.02 5.11
C GLN A 99 -6.05 -22.27 3.92
N GLN A 100 -7.39 -22.28 3.79
CA GLN A 100 -8.14 -21.69 2.68
C GLN A 100 -8.91 -20.42 3.06
N VAL A 101 -8.88 -20.01 4.33
CA VAL A 101 -9.48 -18.76 4.79
C VAL A 101 -8.38 -17.72 4.94
N PHE A 102 -8.52 -16.58 4.27
CA PHE A 102 -7.55 -15.51 4.18
C PHE A 102 -8.11 -14.20 4.69
N ASN A 103 -7.24 -13.38 5.22
CA ASN A 103 -7.54 -11.99 5.54
C ASN A 103 -6.37 -11.11 5.14
N VAL A 104 -6.70 -9.91 4.67
CA VAL A 104 -5.75 -8.84 4.38
C VAL A 104 -6.23 -7.53 4.98
N ASP A 105 -5.29 -6.64 5.26
CA ASP A 105 -5.58 -5.30 5.78
C ASP A 105 -4.45 -4.33 5.42
N GLU A 106 -4.80 -3.07 5.23
CA GLU A 106 -3.87 -2.00 4.90
C GLU A 106 -3.23 -1.39 6.16
N THR A 107 -1.94 -1.09 6.08
CA THR A 107 -1.24 -0.36 7.13
C THR A 107 -0.28 0.66 6.56
N GLY A 108 -0.22 1.84 7.19
CA GLY A 108 0.79 2.84 6.88
C GLY A 108 2.11 2.54 7.58
N LEU A 109 3.22 2.82 6.90
CA LEU A 109 4.57 2.72 7.44
C LEU A 109 5.34 4.00 7.13
N TYR A 110 5.89 4.63 8.17
CA TYR A 110 6.88 5.69 8.02
C TYR A 110 8.26 5.04 7.91
N TRP A 111 8.69 4.81 6.67
CA TRP A 111 9.81 3.92 6.39
C TRP A 111 11.18 4.47 6.80
N LYS A 112 11.26 5.79 7.04
CA LYS A 112 12.47 6.51 7.46
C LYS A 112 12.29 7.31 8.76
N ARG A 113 11.44 6.84 9.69
CA ARG A 113 11.23 7.48 11.00
C ARG A 113 12.06 6.82 12.12
N MET A 114 12.66 7.62 12.99
CA MET A 114 13.44 7.18 14.15
C MET A 114 12.71 7.47 15.48
N PRO A 115 13.07 6.79 16.59
CA PRO A 115 12.58 7.16 17.92
C PRO A 115 12.93 8.62 18.28
N GLU A 116 12.07 9.28 19.04
CA GLU A 116 12.22 10.72 19.33
C GLU A 116 13.50 11.06 20.11
N GLY A 117 13.96 10.16 20.97
CA GLY A 117 15.19 10.30 21.76
C GLY A 117 16.50 10.15 20.97
N THR A 118 16.45 9.95 19.66
CA THR A 118 17.68 9.87 18.83
C THR A 118 18.15 11.25 18.39
N PHE A 119 19.47 11.46 18.29
CA PHE A 119 20.01 12.73 17.78
C PHE A 119 19.52 13.04 16.36
N ILE A 120 19.25 12.02 15.53
CA ILE A 120 18.66 12.16 14.21
C ILE A 120 17.30 12.87 14.32
N SER A 121 16.39 12.35 15.15
CA SER A 121 15.08 12.95 15.35
C SER A 121 15.13 14.39 15.89
N VAL A 122 16.11 14.69 16.75
CA VAL A 122 16.33 16.05 17.28
C VAL A 122 16.80 17.01 16.17
N GLU A 123 17.77 16.59 15.36
CA GLU A 123 18.30 17.37 14.24
C GLU A 123 17.23 17.61 13.15
N GLU A 124 16.46 16.59 12.78
CA GLU A 124 15.35 16.75 11.83
C GLU A 124 14.27 17.73 12.32
N LYS A 125 14.03 17.79 13.64
CA LYS A 125 13.11 18.78 14.24
C LYS A 125 13.68 20.19 14.22
N ALA A 126 15.01 20.34 14.26
CA ALA A 126 15.72 21.61 14.30
C ALA A 126 15.99 22.20 12.90
N GLU A 127 16.15 21.37 11.86
CA GLU A 127 16.42 21.82 10.51
C GLU A 127 15.14 22.04 9.68
N PRO A 128 14.86 23.27 9.22
CA PRO A 128 13.74 23.52 8.31
C PRO A 128 14.07 22.99 6.91
N GLY A 129 13.63 21.76 6.61
CA GLY A 129 13.70 21.18 5.26
C GLY A 129 14.02 19.69 5.20
N PHE A 130 14.68 19.13 6.20
CA PHE A 130 14.99 17.70 6.27
C PHE A 130 13.79 16.94 6.84
N LYS A 131 12.94 16.36 5.97
CA LYS A 131 11.61 15.84 6.33
C LYS A 131 11.39 14.36 5.99
N SER A 132 12.46 13.61 5.75
CA SER A 132 12.37 12.21 5.28
C SER A 132 11.65 11.26 6.23
N SER A 133 11.65 11.55 7.55
CA SER A 133 10.87 10.81 8.57
C SER A 133 9.36 10.92 8.48
N ARG A 134 8.87 11.75 7.56
CA ARG A 134 7.45 11.95 7.28
C ARG A 134 7.01 11.26 5.99
N ASP A 135 7.96 10.71 5.23
CA ASP A 135 7.64 9.95 4.05
C ASP A 135 7.00 8.61 4.47
N ARG A 136 5.80 8.39 3.93
CA ARG A 136 4.91 7.30 4.32
C ARG A 136 4.60 6.48 3.08
N LEU A 137 4.55 5.16 3.27
CA LEU A 137 4.06 4.21 2.28
C LEU A 137 2.91 3.40 2.88
N MET A 138 2.06 2.84 2.03
CA MET A 138 1.04 1.89 2.44
C MET A 138 1.50 0.47 2.10
N LEU A 139 1.25 -0.46 3.04
CA LEU A 139 1.40 -1.89 2.86
C LEU A 139 0.06 -2.59 3.02
N LEU A 140 -0.31 -3.44 2.06
CA LEU A 140 -1.36 -4.42 2.23
C LEU A 140 -0.69 -5.73 2.66
N LEU A 141 -1.00 -6.16 3.88
CA LEU A 141 -0.44 -7.35 4.52
C LEU A 141 -1.54 -8.39 4.69
N GLY A 142 -1.16 -9.67 4.69
CA GLY A 142 -2.09 -10.72 5.06
C GLY A 142 -1.64 -12.14 4.75
N GLY A 143 -2.50 -13.08 5.08
CA GLY A 143 -2.18 -14.51 5.05
C GLY A 143 -3.39 -15.36 5.39
N ASN A 144 -3.17 -16.66 5.50
CA ASN A 144 -4.23 -17.60 5.84
C ASN A 144 -4.41 -17.77 7.36
N ALA A 145 -5.56 -18.32 7.74
CA ALA A 145 -5.90 -18.58 9.14
C ALA A 145 -5.01 -19.64 9.80
N ALA A 146 -4.48 -20.58 9.03
CA ALA A 146 -3.50 -21.57 9.53
C ALA A 146 -2.17 -20.94 9.96
N GLY A 147 -1.81 -19.76 9.40
CA GLY A 147 -0.59 -19.03 9.68
C GLY A 147 0.66 -19.56 8.97
N ASP A 148 0.51 -20.61 8.14
CA ASP A 148 1.59 -21.22 7.35
C ASP A 148 1.77 -20.56 5.97
N PHE A 149 0.89 -19.63 5.59
CA PHE A 149 1.00 -18.88 4.35
C PHE A 149 0.89 -17.37 4.56
N LYS A 150 1.93 -16.66 4.14
CA LYS A 150 1.99 -15.20 4.08
C LYS A 150 1.93 -14.75 2.63
N LEU A 151 1.05 -13.80 2.31
CA LEU A 151 0.99 -13.19 0.99
C LEU A 151 2.21 -12.29 0.79
N LYS A 152 2.65 -12.15 -0.47
CA LYS A 152 3.65 -11.15 -0.84
C LYS A 152 3.07 -9.75 -0.57
N PRO A 153 3.71 -8.90 0.26
CA PRO A 153 3.17 -7.58 0.58
C PRO A 153 2.97 -6.73 -0.67
N LEU A 154 1.83 -6.03 -0.76
CA LEU A 154 1.65 -4.96 -1.75
C LEU A 154 2.09 -3.64 -1.14
N LEU A 155 3.01 -2.95 -1.81
CA LEU A 155 3.54 -1.66 -1.41
C LEU A 155 3.04 -0.59 -2.36
N VAL A 156 2.39 0.44 -1.82
CA VAL A 156 2.01 1.63 -2.57
C VAL A 156 2.83 2.83 -2.12
N TYR A 157 3.62 3.38 -3.04
CA TYR A 157 4.48 4.55 -2.81
C TYR A 157 4.02 5.77 -3.62
N HIS A 158 4.42 6.98 -3.23
CA HIS A 158 4.00 8.19 -3.94
C HIS A 158 4.68 8.35 -5.31
N LEU A 159 5.92 7.85 -5.47
CA LEU A 159 6.66 7.86 -6.73
C LEU A 159 6.57 6.53 -7.47
N GLU A 160 6.37 6.60 -8.79
CA GLU A 160 6.37 5.41 -9.64
C GLU A 160 7.77 4.82 -9.84
N ASN A 161 8.77 5.68 -10.10
CA ASN A 161 10.14 5.31 -10.45
C ASN A 161 11.16 6.11 -9.62
N PRO A 162 11.26 5.88 -8.30
CA PRO A 162 12.28 6.53 -7.48
C PRO A 162 13.68 6.19 -7.97
N LYS A 163 14.63 7.12 -7.84
CA LYS A 163 16.02 6.96 -8.32
C LYS A 163 16.70 5.70 -7.77
N ALA A 164 16.38 5.31 -6.53
CA ALA A 164 16.90 4.11 -5.89
C ALA A 164 16.46 2.80 -6.57
N LEU A 165 15.36 2.80 -7.35
CA LEU A 165 14.91 1.63 -8.11
C LEU A 165 15.46 1.59 -9.55
N LYS A 166 16.35 2.52 -9.92
CA LYS A 166 16.96 2.51 -11.25
C LYS A 166 17.78 1.24 -11.45
N GLY A 167 17.46 0.49 -12.51
CA GLY A 167 18.13 -0.79 -12.82
C GLY A 167 17.48 -2.02 -12.19
N TYR A 168 16.50 -1.86 -11.30
CA TYR A 168 15.75 -2.98 -10.72
C TYR A 168 14.53 -3.35 -11.56
N SER A 169 14.26 -4.64 -11.66
CA SER A 169 13.03 -5.17 -12.26
C SER A 169 11.93 -5.20 -11.20
N LYS A 170 10.91 -4.34 -11.32
CA LYS A 170 9.80 -4.26 -10.35
C LYS A 170 9.11 -5.60 -10.05
N PRO A 171 8.86 -6.49 -11.05
CA PRO A 171 8.32 -7.83 -10.78
C PRO A 171 9.19 -8.70 -9.87
N ASN A 172 10.50 -8.47 -9.84
CA ASN A 172 11.47 -9.25 -9.06
C ASN A 172 11.67 -8.70 -7.64
N LEU A 173 11.11 -7.53 -7.31
CA LEU A 173 11.15 -7.00 -5.95
C LEU A 173 10.48 -7.97 -4.98
N PRO A 174 10.89 -8.03 -3.71
CA PRO A 174 10.25 -8.89 -2.71
C PRO A 174 8.84 -8.42 -2.31
N VAL A 175 8.39 -7.27 -2.82
CA VAL A 175 7.05 -6.71 -2.68
C VAL A 175 6.37 -6.54 -4.04
N ILE A 176 5.04 -6.41 -4.04
CA ILE A 176 4.30 -5.98 -5.23
C ILE A 176 4.34 -4.46 -5.25
N TRP A 177 5.14 -3.87 -6.14
CA TRP A 177 5.31 -2.42 -6.21
C TRP A 177 4.21 -1.73 -7.01
N ARG A 178 3.48 -0.80 -6.40
CA ARG A 178 2.55 0.12 -7.06
C ARG A 178 2.80 1.54 -6.60
N SER A 179 2.28 2.50 -7.36
CA SER A 179 2.41 3.91 -7.02
C SER A 179 1.12 4.67 -7.15
N ASN A 180 0.88 5.58 -6.23
CA ASN A 180 -0.21 6.53 -6.24
C ASN A 180 0.25 7.77 -5.49
N LYS A 181 0.00 8.99 -5.98
CA LYS A 181 0.49 10.25 -5.37
C LYS A 181 0.14 10.40 -3.89
N LYS A 182 -0.96 9.79 -3.45
CA LYS A 182 -1.40 9.80 -2.03
C LYS A 182 -0.73 8.72 -1.17
N ALA A 183 0.16 7.91 -1.74
CA ALA A 183 0.78 6.74 -1.13
C ALA A 183 -0.20 5.70 -0.55
N TRP A 184 -1.40 5.60 -1.15
CA TRP A 184 -2.49 4.70 -0.71
C TRP A 184 -3.09 3.90 -1.87
N ALA A 185 -3.67 2.72 -1.60
CA ALA A 185 -4.33 1.93 -2.64
C ALA A 185 -5.60 2.59 -3.17
N THR A 186 -5.88 2.34 -4.45
CA THR A 186 -7.14 2.65 -5.11
C THR A 186 -7.89 1.35 -5.40
N ARG A 187 -9.18 1.45 -5.74
CA ARG A 187 -9.96 0.29 -6.21
C ARG A 187 -9.32 -0.45 -7.39
N SER A 188 -8.71 0.29 -8.31
CA SER A 188 -8.01 -0.31 -9.46
C SER A 188 -6.77 -1.08 -9.02
N ILE A 189 -5.97 -0.53 -8.10
CA ILE A 189 -4.80 -1.21 -7.54
C ILE A 189 -5.22 -2.48 -6.81
N PHE A 190 -6.28 -2.41 -5.99
CA PHE A 190 -6.76 -3.56 -5.24
C PHE A 190 -7.33 -4.66 -6.15
N GLN A 191 -8.14 -4.29 -7.16
CA GLN A 191 -8.66 -5.24 -8.15
C GLN A 191 -7.54 -5.93 -8.93
N GLU A 192 -6.51 -5.18 -9.32
CA GLU A 192 -5.32 -5.72 -9.97
C GLU A 192 -4.57 -6.69 -9.05
N TRP A 193 -4.34 -6.29 -7.79
CA TRP A 193 -3.75 -7.15 -6.78
C TRP A 193 -4.52 -8.47 -6.62
N PHE A 194 -5.84 -8.38 -6.49
CA PHE A 194 -6.71 -9.55 -6.33
C PHE A 194 -6.57 -10.51 -7.51
N THR A 195 -6.70 -9.99 -8.73
CA THR A 195 -6.76 -10.79 -9.96
C THR A 195 -5.39 -11.40 -10.31
N TYR A 196 -4.32 -10.62 -10.25
CA TYR A 196 -3.02 -11.01 -10.80
C TYR A 196 -2.05 -11.54 -9.74
N PHE A 197 -2.31 -11.31 -8.45
CA PHE A 197 -1.41 -11.71 -7.38
C PHE A 197 -2.09 -12.63 -6.37
N PHE A 198 -3.25 -12.25 -5.81
CA PHE A 198 -3.93 -13.05 -4.81
C PHE A 198 -4.45 -14.38 -5.39
N CYS A 199 -5.31 -14.35 -6.42
CA CYS A 199 -5.88 -15.57 -7.01
C CYS A 199 -4.80 -16.56 -7.48
N PRO A 200 -3.76 -16.15 -8.23
CA PRO A 200 -2.69 -17.07 -8.63
C PRO A 200 -1.81 -17.53 -7.45
N ALA A 201 -1.71 -16.78 -6.37
CA ALA A 201 -0.98 -17.22 -5.17
C ALA A 201 -1.75 -18.32 -4.43
N VAL A 202 -3.07 -18.15 -4.28
CA VAL A 202 -3.97 -19.17 -3.73
C VAL A 202 -3.92 -20.45 -4.56
N GLU A 203 -4.02 -20.35 -5.89
CA GLU A 203 -3.96 -21.51 -6.79
C GLU A 203 -2.69 -22.34 -6.56
N ARG A 204 -1.53 -21.67 -6.58
CA ARG A 204 -0.23 -22.32 -6.36
C ARG A 204 -0.14 -22.94 -4.97
N TYR A 205 -0.58 -22.22 -3.94
CA TYR A 205 -0.56 -22.70 -2.57
C TYR A 205 -1.44 -23.94 -2.38
N CYS A 206 -2.67 -23.91 -2.88
CA CYS A 206 -3.58 -25.06 -2.83
C CYS A 206 -2.97 -26.27 -3.55
N ALA A 207 -2.42 -26.07 -4.75
CA ALA A 207 -1.77 -27.15 -5.50
C ALA A 207 -0.56 -27.76 -4.74
N GLN A 208 0.28 -26.92 -4.13
CA GLN A 208 1.44 -27.39 -3.34
C GLN A 208 1.05 -28.17 -2.09
N ASN A 209 -0.11 -27.86 -1.49
CA ASN A 209 -0.58 -28.47 -0.26
C ASN A 209 -1.64 -29.57 -0.49
N ASN A 210 -1.87 -29.98 -1.74
CA ASN A 210 -2.90 -30.95 -2.13
C ASN A 210 -4.30 -30.57 -1.62
N LEU A 211 -4.62 -29.27 -1.66
CA LEU A 211 -5.92 -28.72 -1.31
C LEU A 211 -6.73 -28.46 -2.58
N THR A 212 -8.04 -28.56 -2.49
CA THR A 212 -8.94 -28.06 -3.54
C THR A 212 -8.67 -26.58 -3.77
N HIS A 213 -8.61 -26.15 -5.04
CA HIS A 213 -8.44 -24.74 -5.41
C HIS A 213 -9.71 -23.95 -5.08
N LYS A 214 -9.82 -23.55 -3.81
CA LYS A 214 -10.85 -22.65 -3.31
C LYS A 214 -10.30 -21.81 -2.16
N ALA A 215 -10.76 -20.58 -2.03
CA ALA A 215 -10.45 -19.73 -0.89
C ALA A 215 -11.62 -18.83 -0.50
N LEU A 216 -11.63 -18.48 0.78
CA LEU A 216 -12.49 -17.45 1.36
C LEU A 216 -11.60 -16.26 1.73
N LEU A 217 -11.79 -15.11 1.10
CA LEU A 217 -11.09 -13.86 1.42
C LEU A 217 -12.00 -12.95 2.26
N ILE A 218 -11.57 -12.62 3.46
CA ILE A 218 -12.28 -11.71 4.36
C ILE A 218 -11.66 -10.32 4.28
N LEU A 219 -12.47 -9.33 3.95
CA LEU A 219 -12.08 -7.91 3.83
C LEU A 219 -12.93 -7.04 4.74
N ASP A 220 -12.44 -5.85 5.07
CA ASP A 220 -13.28 -4.80 5.62
C ASP A 220 -13.98 -3.99 4.51
N ASN A 221 -14.76 -2.98 4.88
CA ASN A 221 -15.45 -2.10 3.93
C ASN A 221 -14.63 -0.87 3.53
N ALA A 222 -13.29 -0.96 3.54
CA ALA A 222 -12.46 0.15 3.12
C ALA A 222 -12.82 0.62 1.69
N PRO A 223 -12.80 1.93 1.40
CA PRO A 223 -13.20 2.46 0.09
C PRO A 223 -12.40 1.94 -1.09
N CYS A 224 -11.16 1.46 -0.86
CA CYS A 224 -10.31 0.81 -1.85
C CYS A 224 -10.79 -0.58 -2.25
N HIS A 225 -11.68 -1.23 -1.48
CA HIS A 225 -12.19 -2.55 -1.80
C HIS A 225 -13.34 -2.50 -2.83
N PRO A 226 -13.21 -3.16 -3.99
CA PRO A 226 -14.29 -3.25 -4.98
C PRO A 226 -15.40 -4.21 -4.52
N VAL A 227 -16.66 -3.76 -4.50
CA VAL A 227 -17.80 -4.59 -4.04
C VAL A 227 -18.04 -5.88 -4.84
N ASN A 228 -17.48 -6.00 -6.04
CA ASN A 228 -17.71 -7.08 -6.99
C ASN A 228 -16.48 -8.01 -7.18
N LEU A 229 -15.58 -8.09 -6.19
CA LEU A 229 -14.40 -8.96 -6.31
C LEU A 229 -14.73 -10.44 -6.47
N SER A 230 -15.79 -10.94 -5.83
CA SER A 230 -16.24 -12.33 -5.96
C SER A 230 -16.58 -12.72 -7.41
N ASP A 231 -17.00 -11.75 -8.23
CA ASP A 231 -17.35 -12.02 -9.64
C ASP A 231 -16.12 -12.20 -10.54
N LEU A 232 -14.91 -11.90 -10.03
CA LEU A 232 -13.67 -11.97 -10.78
C LEU A 232 -12.99 -13.34 -10.69
N SER A 233 -13.48 -14.25 -9.84
CA SER A 233 -12.90 -15.59 -9.67
C SER A 233 -13.93 -16.60 -9.17
N ASP A 234 -14.15 -17.67 -9.92
CA ASP A 234 -15.02 -18.78 -9.51
C ASP A 234 -14.49 -19.54 -8.28
N ASN A 235 -13.19 -19.43 -7.99
CA ASN A 235 -12.53 -20.18 -6.92
C ASN A 235 -12.35 -19.37 -5.63
N VAL A 236 -12.63 -18.07 -5.65
CA VAL A 236 -12.42 -17.19 -4.50
C VAL A 236 -13.72 -16.50 -4.12
N ARG A 237 -14.28 -16.90 -2.98
CA ARG A 237 -15.39 -16.19 -2.35
C ARG A 237 -14.83 -15.02 -1.53
N VAL A 238 -15.36 -13.81 -1.74
CA VAL A 238 -15.01 -12.64 -0.93
C VAL A 238 -16.17 -12.29 0.00
N GLU A 239 -15.86 -12.11 1.28
CA GLU A 239 -16.80 -11.72 2.32
C GLU A 239 -16.35 -10.45 3.03
N TYR A 240 -17.29 -9.56 3.29
CA TYR A 240 -17.05 -8.25 3.87
C TYR A 240 -17.45 -8.19 5.35
N LEU A 241 -16.58 -7.67 6.20
CA LEU A 241 -16.84 -7.43 7.61
C LEU A 241 -17.91 -6.34 7.78
N HIS A 242 -18.81 -6.50 8.75
CA HIS A 242 -19.87 -5.51 8.97
C HIS A 242 -19.35 -4.25 9.69
N ASP A 243 -19.82 -3.09 9.24
CA ASP A 243 -19.31 -1.74 9.50
C ASP A 243 -19.08 -1.31 10.97
N SER A 244 -19.70 -1.96 11.95
CA SER A 244 -19.55 -1.63 13.38
C SER A 244 -18.44 -2.42 14.08
N THR A 245 -17.74 -3.29 13.35
CA THR A 245 -16.86 -4.32 13.94
C THR A 245 -15.43 -4.37 13.39
N ALA A 246 -15.15 -3.78 12.23
CA ALA A 246 -13.89 -3.92 11.50
C ALA A 246 -12.64 -3.70 12.37
N ASP A 247 -12.51 -2.55 13.05
CA ASP A 247 -11.33 -2.24 13.88
C ASP A 247 -11.12 -3.19 15.07
N SER A 248 -12.20 -3.80 15.57
CA SER A 248 -12.13 -4.71 16.72
C SER A 248 -11.92 -6.19 16.31
N ILE A 249 -12.14 -6.51 15.03
CA ILE A 249 -12.37 -7.87 14.54
C ILE A 249 -11.44 -8.26 13.37
N GLN A 250 -10.87 -7.31 12.62
CA GLN A 250 -9.88 -7.54 11.55
C GLN A 250 -8.64 -8.30 12.08
N PRO A 251 -8.38 -9.55 11.64
CA PRO A 251 -7.22 -10.32 12.09
C PRO A 251 -5.87 -9.64 11.85
N VAL A 252 -5.63 -9.06 10.66
CA VAL A 252 -4.36 -8.38 10.38
C VAL A 252 -4.18 -7.13 11.24
N GLY A 253 -5.24 -6.32 11.40
CA GLY A 253 -5.27 -5.17 12.31
C GLY A 253 -5.11 -5.52 13.79
N GLN A 254 -5.39 -6.76 14.20
CA GLN A 254 -5.36 -7.22 15.59
C GLN A 254 -3.97 -7.61 16.13
N GLY A 255 -2.90 -7.47 15.35
CA GLY A 255 -1.55 -7.64 15.87
C GLY A 255 -0.49 -7.96 14.83
N ILE A 256 -0.87 -8.42 13.63
CA ILE A 256 0.09 -8.67 12.55
C ILE A 256 0.78 -7.36 12.16
N ALA A 257 0.02 -6.29 11.94
CA ALA A 257 0.59 -4.98 11.56
C ALA A 257 1.55 -4.44 12.62
N SER A 258 1.18 -4.50 13.91
CA SER A 258 2.03 -4.02 15.00
C SER A 258 3.28 -4.88 15.20
N ALA A 259 3.16 -6.21 15.13
CA ALA A 259 4.31 -7.12 15.20
C ALA A 259 5.25 -6.93 14.00
N PHE A 260 4.71 -6.76 12.80
CA PHE A 260 5.47 -6.44 11.60
C PHE A 260 6.27 -5.14 11.78
N LYS A 261 5.62 -4.06 12.24
CA LYS A 261 6.28 -2.77 12.48
C LYS A 261 7.39 -2.88 13.52
N ALA A 262 7.18 -3.67 14.58
CA ALA A 262 8.23 -3.95 15.57
C ALA A 262 9.42 -4.68 14.95
N HIS A 263 9.19 -5.69 14.10
CA HIS A 263 10.26 -6.35 13.37
C HIS A 263 10.98 -5.43 12.38
N TYR A 264 10.24 -4.56 11.68
CA TYR A 264 10.82 -3.56 10.78
C TYR A 264 11.75 -2.61 11.52
N VAL A 265 11.31 -2.05 12.64
CA VAL A 265 12.15 -1.16 13.47
C VAL A 265 13.36 -1.90 14.02
N ARG A 266 13.18 -3.12 14.54
CA ARG A 266 14.29 -3.96 15.03
C ARG A 266 15.34 -4.17 13.93
N ARG A 267 14.91 -4.56 12.74
CA ARG A 267 15.81 -4.81 11.61
C ARG A 267 16.47 -3.53 11.11
N THR A 268 15.82 -2.37 11.20
CA THR A 268 16.45 -1.07 10.94
C THR A 268 17.66 -0.85 11.86
N PHE A 269 17.51 -1.09 13.17
CA PHE A 269 18.64 -0.93 14.11
C PHE A 269 19.73 -1.99 13.90
N GLU A 270 19.38 -3.23 13.55
CA GLU A 270 20.35 -4.25 13.16
C GLU A 270 21.15 -3.81 11.91
N HIS A 271 20.48 -3.22 10.91
CA HIS A 271 21.14 -2.74 9.70
C HIS A 271 22.05 -1.54 9.98
N ILE A 272 21.65 -0.61 10.84
CA ILE A 272 22.54 0.46 11.31
C ILE A 272 23.77 -0.15 11.95
N LEU A 273 23.58 -1.08 12.90
CA LEU A 273 24.69 -1.71 13.62
C LEU A 273 25.65 -2.40 12.63
N GLU A 274 25.14 -3.22 11.71
CA GLU A 274 25.92 -3.89 10.66
C GLU A 274 26.69 -2.89 9.79
N ALA A 275 26.09 -1.76 9.46
CA ALA A 275 26.69 -0.76 8.57
C ALA A 275 27.68 0.18 9.27
N THR A 276 27.68 0.23 10.61
CA THR A 276 28.51 1.14 11.42
C THR A 276 29.49 0.41 12.35
N ASP A 277 29.61 -0.91 12.23
CA ASP A 277 30.53 -1.73 13.03
C ASP A 277 31.92 -1.81 12.36
N GLY A 278 32.87 -0.98 12.81
CA GLY A 278 34.27 -0.99 12.34
C GLY A 278 34.94 0.39 12.27
N GLU A 279 36.24 0.43 11.98
CA GLU A 279 37.02 1.69 11.89
C GLU A 279 36.83 2.44 10.56
N ASP A 280 36.44 1.75 9.47
CA ASP A 280 36.26 2.31 8.12
C ASP A 280 34.78 2.32 7.66
N THR A 281 33.84 2.20 8.60
CA THR A 281 32.40 2.17 8.29
C THR A 281 31.79 3.57 8.23
N ALA A 282 30.66 3.70 7.53
CA ALA A 282 29.92 4.96 7.49
C ALA A 282 29.50 5.39 8.90
N THR A 283 29.43 6.70 9.14
CA THR A 283 28.78 7.19 10.35
C THR A 283 27.29 6.86 10.30
N ILE A 284 26.64 6.74 11.47
CA ILE A 284 25.17 6.54 11.55
C ILE A 284 24.42 7.61 10.74
N ARG A 285 24.92 8.85 10.74
CA ARG A 285 24.35 9.96 9.97
C ARG A 285 24.45 9.72 8.47
N GLU A 286 25.61 9.29 7.99
CA GLU A 286 25.82 8.99 6.56
C GLU A 286 24.98 7.80 6.12
N PHE A 287 24.95 6.73 6.92
CA PHE A 287 24.08 5.59 6.70
C PHE A 287 22.62 6.03 6.57
N TRP A 288 22.10 6.75 7.57
CA TRP A 288 20.69 7.14 7.57
C TRP A 288 20.34 8.11 6.44
N ARG A 289 21.25 9.04 6.10
CA ARG A 289 21.06 9.92 4.95
C ARG A 289 20.92 9.11 3.66
N ASN A 290 21.74 8.07 3.50
CA ASN A 290 21.77 7.23 2.32
C ASN A 290 20.71 6.10 2.31
N TYR A 291 20.05 5.83 3.44
CA TYR A 291 18.97 4.85 3.55
C TYR A 291 17.84 5.19 2.58
N SER A 292 17.65 4.33 1.59
CA SER A 292 16.79 4.53 0.43
C SER A 292 15.50 3.71 0.52
N ILE A 293 14.57 3.98 -0.39
CA ILE A 293 13.34 3.19 -0.52
C ILE A 293 13.63 1.74 -0.91
N MET A 294 14.76 1.43 -1.56
CA MET A 294 15.15 0.05 -1.84
C MET A 294 15.58 -0.67 -0.56
N ASP A 295 16.34 -0.01 0.32
CA ASP A 295 16.68 -0.55 1.65
C ASP A 295 15.42 -0.81 2.48
N ALA A 296 14.42 0.08 2.39
CA ALA A 296 13.13 -0.13 3.02
C ALA A 296 12.37 -1.33 2.42
N VAL A 297 12.41 -1.53 1.10
CA VAL A 297 11.79 -2.70 0.44
C VAL A 297 12.42 -4.01 0.93
N ASP A 298 13.74 -4.07 1.05
CA ASP A 298 14.45 -5.24 1.57
C ASP A 298 14.15 -5.46 3.05
N ASN A 299 14.12 -4.39 3.85
CA ASN A 299 13.76 -4.45 5.25
C ASN A 299 12.30 -4.91 5.46
N ILE A 300 11.35 -4.43 4.66
CA ILE A 300 9.96 -4.91 4.65
C ILE A 300 9.91 -6.42 4.40
N ALA A 301 10.68 -6.92 3.42
CA ALA A 301 10.73 -8.34 3.13
C ALA A 301 11.24 -9.16 4.33
N LEU A 302 12.35 -8.74 4.93
CA LEU A 302 12.94 -9.42 6.08
C LEU A 302 12.04 -9.37 7.32
N ALA A 303 11.43 -8.22 7.60
CA ALA A 303 10.49 -8.05 8.71
C ALA A 303 9.23 -8.89 8.53
N TRP A 304 8.73 -8.99 7.29
CA TRP A 304 7.58 -9.83 6.96
C TRP A 304 7.92 -11.32 7.08
N GLU A 305 9.13 -11.73 6.68
CA GLU A 305 9.60 -13.10 6.86
C GLU A 305 9.81 -13.47 8.33
N ALA A 306 10.25 -12.53 9.17
CA ALA A 306 10.48 -12.74 10.59
C ALA A 306 9.20 -13.02 11.41
N LEU A 307 8.02 -12.64 10.92
CA LEU A 307 6.75 -12.94 11.58
C LEU A 307 6.52 -14.44 11.75
N ARG A 308 6.19 -14.83 12.98
CA ARG A 308 5.97 -16.23 13.32
C ARG A 308 4.61 -16.73 12.83
N PRO A 309 4.52 -17.99 12.35
CA PRO A 309 3.23 -18.61 12.02
C PRO A 309 2.22 -18.58 13.16
N ALA A 310 2.70 -18.71 14.40
CA ALA A 310 1.86 -18.62 15.59
C ALA A 310 1.21 -17.24 15.75
N THR A 311 1.91 -16.16 15.41
CA THR A 311 1.36 -14.80 15.39
C THR A 311 0.24 -14.69 14.35
N MET A 312 0.51 -15.16 13.13
CA MET A 312 -0.45 -15.16 12.02
C MET A 312 -1.73 -15.95 12.33
N ASN A 313 -1.63 -17.08 13.04
CA ASN A 313 -2.78 -17.89 13.46
C ASN A 313 -3.51 -17.29 14.66
N SER A 314 -2.78 -16.78 15.67
CA SER A 314 -3.38 -16.32 16.93
C SER A 314 -4.35 -15.15 16.78
N VAL A 315 -4.16 -14.28 15.78
CA VAL A 315 -5.04 -13.13 15.55
C VAL A 315 -6.47 -13.51 15.13
N TRP A 316 -6.68 -14.76 14.71
CA TRP A 316 -8.00 -15.29 14.38
C TRP A 316 -8.83 -15.63 15.62
N LYS A 317 -8.24 -15.62 16.82
CA LYS A 317 -8.89 -16.04 18.07
C LYS A 317 -10.22 -15.35 18.36
N LYS A 318 -10.40 -14.09 17.96
CA LYS A 318 -11.64 -13.36 18.22
C LYS A 318 -12.78 -13.71 17.24
N ILE A 319 -12.47 -14.17 16.03
CA ILE A 319 -13.47 -14.47 14.99
C ILE A 319 -13.68 -15.94 14.75
N TRP A 320 -12.64 -16.73 14.92
CA TRP A 320 -12.64 -18.16 14.69
C TRP A 320 -11.71 -18.86 15.68
N PRO A 321 -12.09 -18.93 16.98
CA PRO A 321 -11.26 -19.53 18.02
C PRO A 321 -10.81 -20.97 17.71
N GLU A 322 -11.65 -21.74 17.02
CA GLU A 322 -11.43 -23.15 16.73
C GLU A 322 -10.26 -23.40 15.77
N CYS A 323 -9.90 -22.42 14.93
CA CYS A 323 -8.76 -22.56 14.02
C CYS A 323 -7.42 -22.29 14.71
N VAL A 324 -7.41 -21.75 15.94
CA VAL A 324 -6.18 -21.38 16.63
C VAL A 324 -5.52 -22.62 17.24
N ARG A 325 -4.38 -23.01 16.69
CA ARG A 325 -3.62 -24.21 17.10
C ARG A 325 -2.57 -23.92 18.17
N PHE A 326 -2.03 -22.70 18.19
CA PHE A 326 -0.98 -22.30 19.13
C PHE A 326 -1.61 -21.76 20.42
N GLN A 327 -1.79 -22.64 21.41
CA GLN A 327 -2.49 -22.28 22.65
C GLN A 327 -1.63 -21.49 23.65
N SER A 328 -0.30 -21.52 23.50
CA SER A 328 0.63 -20.79 24.38
C SER A 328 1.08 -19.46 23.77
N VAL A 329 0.91 -18.37 24.53
CA VAL A 329 1.37 -17.01 24.17
C VAL A 329 2.87 -16.94 23.86
N SER A 330 3.68 -17.85 24.41
CA SER A 330 5.14 -17.90 24.22
C SER A 330 5.59 -18.25 22.79
N GLN A 331 4.70 -18.79 21.95
CA GLN A 331 5.02 -19.19 20.57
C GLN A 331 4.81 -18.06 19.56
N ALA A 332 3.93 -17.09 19.87
CA ALA A 332 3.72 -15.91 19.05
C ALA A 332 4.82 -14.87 19.27
N ASP A 333 4.84 -13.85 18.42
CA ASP A 333 5.71 -12.68 18.57
C ASP A 333 5.32 -11.91 19.84
N ASN A 334 6.30 -11.69 20.72
CA ASN A 334 6.12 -10.91 21.92
C ASN A 334 6.62 -9.48 21.65
N ILE A 335 5.67 -8.55 21.46
CA ILE A 335 5.98 -7.15 21.16
C ILE A 335 6.82 -6.51 22.26
N ALA A 336 6.56 -6.80 23.54
CA ALA A 336 7.35 -6.25 24.65
C ALA A 336 8.81 -6.73 24.59
N GLN A 337 9.04 -8.01 24.26
CA GLN A 337 10.40 -8.52 24.05
C GLN A 337 11.07 -7.88 22.83
N LEU A 338 10.32 -7.67 21.74
CA LEU A 338 10.84 -6.97 20.56
C LEU A 338 11.22 -5.52 20.90
N GLN A 339 10.40 -4.81 21.68
CA GLN A 339 10.70 -3.46 22.17
C GLN A 339 11.99 -3.44 23.01
N GLN A 340 12.17 -4.38 23.92
CA GLN A 340 13.40 -4.52 24.70
C GLN A 340 14.63 -4.77 23.81
N ASN A 341 14.49 -5.63 22.81
CA ASN A 341 15.56 -5.91 21.85
C ASN A 341 15.91 -4.65 21.03
N ILE A 342 14.91 -3.89 20.59
CA ILE A 342 15.11 -2.62 19.87
C ILE A 342 15.88 -1.63 20.75
N VAL A 343 15.51 -1.46 22.02
CA VAL A 343 16.21 -0.59 22.96
C VAL A 343 17.67 -1.03 23.13
N SER A 344 17.91 -2.34 23.27
CA SER A 344 19.27 -2.87 23.38
C SER A 344 20.10 -2.60 22.11
N LEU A 345 19.53 -2.77 20.93
CA LEU A 345 20.20 -2.48 19.67
C LEU A 345 20.47 -0.99 19.52
N ALA A 346 19.51 -0.13 19.84
CA ALA A 346 19.65 1.32 19.81
C ALA A 346 20.83 1.80 20.68
N LYS A 347 20.96 1.25 21.90
CA LYS A 347 22.08 1.54 22.78
C LYS A 347 23.43 1.10 22.21
N ASN A 348 23.47 -0.03 21.52
CA ASN A 348 24.69 -0.53 20.88
C ASN A 348 25.14 0.34 19.70
N VAL A 349 24.21 1.04 19.03
CA VAL A 349 24.52 2.01 17.96
C VAL A 349 24.59 3.45 18.48
N ALA A 350 25.04 3.63 19.73
CA ALA A 350 25.24 4.95 20.36
C ALA A 350 23.98 5.82 20.56
N PHE A 351 22.78 5.23 20.58
CA PHE A 351 21.57 5.91 21.05
C PHE A 351 21.27 5.54 22.52
N GLU A 352 22.16 5.96 23.43
CA GLU A 352 22.11 5.57 24.86
C GLU A 352 20.82 6.01 25.58
N GLU A 353 20.23 7.12 25.13
CA GLU A 353 19.05 7.75 25.75
C GLU A 353 17.73 7.09 25.35
N VAL A 354 17.73 6.20 24.34
CA VAL A 354 16.49 5.55 23.88
C VAL A 354 15.95 4.60 24.95
N VAL A 355 14.70 4.80 25.33
CA VAL A 355 13.95 3.97 26.28
C VAL A 355 12.77 3.26 25.60
N GLU A 356 12.18 2.28 26.30
CA GLU A 356 11.02 1.53 25.77
C GLU A 356 9.85 2.45 25.39
N ALA A 357 9.66 3.55 26.12
CA ALA A 357 8.62 4.54 25.82
C ALA A 357 8.82 5.21 24.44
N ASP A 358 10.06 5.47 24.03
CA ASP A 358 10.35 6.07 22.71
C ASP A 358 10.02 5.10 21.58
N VAL A 359 10.30 3.80 21.79
CA VAL A 359 10.00 2.74 20.83
C VAL A 359 8.50 2.51 20.73
N ASP A 360 7.79 2.48 21.86
CA ASP A 360 6.33 2.39 21.92
C ASP A 360 5.67 3.57 21.20
N GLN A 361 6.17 4.80 21.42
CA GLN A 361 5.72 5.99 20.71
C GLN A 361 5.97 5.88 19.20
N LEU A 362 7.16 5.44 18.77
CA LEU A 362 7.47 5.24 17.36
C LEU A 362 6.49 4.26 16.69
N LEU A 363 6.24 3.11 17.32
CA LEU A 363 5.35 2.09 16.79
C LEU A 363 3.91 2.60 16.66
N ARG A 364 3.42 3.33 17.66
CA ARG A 364 2.12 4.02 17.60
C ARG A 364 2.07 5.10 16.54
N SER A 365 3.18 5.80 16.29
CA SER A 365 3.21 6.89 15.30
C SER A 365 2.88 6.43 13.88
N HIS A 366 3.09 5.15 13.55
CA HIS A 366 2.68 4.58 12.26
C HIS A 366 1.16 4.47 12.07
N GLU A 367 0.40 4.52 13.17
CA GLU A 367 -1.05 4.47 13.19
C GLU A 367 -1.68 5.87 13.22
N GLU A 368 -0.88 6.94 13.34
CA GLU A 368 -1.36 8.32 13.36
C GLU A 368 -1.82 8.82 11.98
N ASP A 369 -2.80 9.73 12.03
CA ASP A 369 -3.29 10.55 10.92
C ASP A 369 -2.19 11.38 10.26
N LEU A 370 -2.42 11.73 8.97
CA LEU A 370 -1.64 12.78 8.32
C LEU A 370 -1.78 14.12 9.09
N SER A 371 -0.66 14.60 9.61
CA SER A 371 -0.52 15.92 10.21
C SER A 371 -0.68 17.01 9.16
N ASN A 372 -0.98 18.23 9.60
CA ASN A 372 -1.14 19.38 8.70
C ASN A 372 0.11 19.64 7.86
N LYS A 373 1.29 19.54 8.49
CA LYS A 373 2.58 19.74 7.81
C LYS A 373 2.87 18.64 6.78
N GLU A 374 2.36 17.43 6.96
CA GLU A 374 2.47 16.32 5.99
C GLU A 374 1.52 16.53 4.82
N LEU A 375 0.27 16.91 5.10
CA LEU A 375 -0.71 17.28 4.08
C LEU A 375 -0.17 18.41 3.19
N MET A 376 0.42 19.44 3.79
CA MET A 376 1.05 20.55 3.07
C MET A 376 2.26 20.11 2.24
N GLN A 377 3.05 19.12 2.68
CA GLN A 377 4.16 18.57 1.88
C GLN A 377 3.67 17.80 0.66
N LEU A 378 2.65 16.95 0.83
CA LEU A 378 2.01 16.23 -0.28
C LEU A 378 1.42 17.16 -1.35
N GLU A 379 1.14 18.42 -0.99
CA GLU A 379 0.66 19.46 -1.89
C GLU A 379 1.79 20.36 -2.44
N GLN A 380 2.84 20.59 -1.65
CA GLN A 380 3.98 21.43 -1.99
C GLN A 380 5.01 20.73 -2.86
N GLU A 381 5.11 19.40 -2.84
CA GLU A 381 5.91 18.64 -3.82
C GLU A 381 5.35 18.95 -5.21
N PRO A 382 6.03 19.79 -6.01
CA PRO A 382 5.76 19.83 -7.43
C PRO A 382 6.11 18.41 -7.91
N ALA A 383 5.50 17.96 -9.01
CA ALA A 383 6.25 17.03 -9.83
C ALA A 383 7.62 17.68 -10.00
N GLU A 384 8.69 17.09 -9.48
CA GLU A 384 10.02 17.48 -9.92
C GLU A 384 9.93 17.37 -11.44
N GLU A 385 9.83 18.54 -12.09
CA GLU A 385 10.20 18.71 -13.47
C GLU A 385 11.68 18.36 -13.49
N GLU A 386 11.98 17.07 -13.62
CA GLU A 386 13.06 16.70 -14.52
C GLU A 386 12.59 17.22 -15.89
N SER A 387 13.05 18.41 -16.23
CA SER A 387 12.86 18.96 -17.56
C SER A 387 13.47 17.99 -18.56
N GLU A 388 12.67 17.67 -19.57
CA GLU A 388 12.90 16.75 -20.71
C GLU A 388 12.48 15.28 -20.50
N ASP A 389 11.19 15.07 -20.22
CA ASP A 389 10.28 14.63 -21.28
C ASP A 389 8.84 14.84 -20.82
N ALA A 390 7.99 15.36 -21.72
CA ALA A 390 6.57 15.51 -21.44
C ALA A 390 5.98 14.19 -20.91
N PRO A 391 5.01 14.24 -19.97
CA PRO A 391 4.32 13.02 -19.53
C PRO A 391 3.82 12.30 -20.79
N PRO A 392 4.10 11.00 -21.00
CA PRO A 392 3.54 10.32 -22.14
C PRO A 392 2.03 10.33 -21.93
N ALA A 393 1.36 11.22 -22.67
CA ALA A 393 -0.08 11.18 -22.86
C ALA A 393 -0.44 9.71 -23.05
N LEU A 394 -1.40 9.22 -22.23
CA LEU A 394 -2.02 7.88 -22.32
C LEU A 394 -1.67 7.26 -23.66
N ARG A 395 -0.70 6.31 -23.71
CA ARG A 395 -0.06 5.87 -24.97
C ARG A 395 -1.13 5.38 -25.95
N GLN A 396 -1.71 6.29 -26.70
CA GLN A 396 -2.62 5.95 -27.76
C GLN A 396 -1.74 5.32 -28.84
N LEU A 397 -2.14 4.15 -29.32
CA LEU A 397 -1.52 3.49 -30.47
C LEU A 397 -1.70 4.39 -31.70
N THR A 398 -0.83 5.38 -31.89
CA THR A 398 -0.90 6.31 -33.02
C THR A 398 -0.62 5.56 -34.32
N THR A 399 -1.05 6.12 -35.45
CA THR A 399 -0.74 5.58 -36.78
C THR A 399 0.77 5.42 -36.98
N GLY A 400 1.58 6.37 -36.50
CA GLY A 400 3.05 6.27 -36.55
C GLY A 400 3.62 5.08 -35.77
N ARG A 401 3.15 4.84 -34.55
CA ARG A 401 3.61 3.70 -33.73
C ARG A 401 3.17 2.36 -34.27
N LEU A 402 1.95 2.27 -34.79
CA LEU A 402 1.45 1.08 -35.49
C LEU A 402 2.27 0.79 -36.75
N SER A 403 2.60 1.82 -37.53
CA SER A 403 3.46 1.67 -38.71
C SER A 403 4.85 1.14 -38.34
N ALA A 404 5.48 1.68 -37.30
CA ALA A 404 6.79 1.21 -36.84
C ALA A 404 6.73 -0.26 -36.36
N ALA A 405 5.69 -0.62 -35.61
CA ALA A 405 5.49 -2.01 -35.17
C ALA A 405 5.34 -2.97 -36.36
N PHE A 406 4.56 -2.61 -37.39
CA PHE A 406 4.41 -3.44 -38.60
C PHE A 406 5.73 -3.62 -39.34
N SER A 407 6.58 -2.59 -39.42
CA SER A 407 7.91 -2.73 -40.02
C SER A 407 8.81 -3.70 -39.24
N HIS A 408 8.70 -3.76 -37.91
CA HIS A 408 9.42 -4.77 -37.12
C HIS A 408 8.89 -6.19 -37.36
N PHE A 409 7.57 -6.37 -37.46
CA PHE A 409 6.98 -7.66 -37.82
C PHE A 409 7.40 -8.12 -39.21
N GLU A 410 7.43 -7.21 -40.18
CA GLU A 410 7.86 -7.50 -41.55
C GLU A 410 9.35 -7.86 -41.61
N ALA A 411 10.21 -7.10 -40.93
CA ALA A 411 11.63 -7.41 -40.82
C ALA A 411 11.88 -8.77 -40.14
N GLY A 412 11.19 -9.06 -39.03
CA GLY A 412 11.27 -10.35 -38.35
C GLY A 412 10.76 -11.49 -39.23
N LEU A 413 9.65 -11.28 -39.94
CA LEU A 413 9.10 -12.26 -40.87
C LEU A 413 10.05 -12.52 -42.03
N GLN A 414 10.75 -11.50 -42.53
CA GLN A 414 11.77 -11.65 -43.57
C GLN A 414 12.92 -12.56 -43.10
N VAL A 415 13.39 -12.41 -41.86
CA VAL A 415 14.41 -13.31 -41.27
C VAL A 415 13.88 -14.74 -41.19
N LEU A 416 12.68 -14.92 -40.61
CA LEU A 416 12.09 -16.25 -40.40
C LEU A 416 11.73 -16.96 -41.70
N THR A 417 11.43 -16.23 -42.77
CA THR A 417 11.12 -16.78 -44.09
C THR A 417 12.35 -16.94 -44.99
N SER A 418 13.45 -16.24 -44.70
CA SER A 418 14.73 -16.45 -45.40
C SER A 418 15.40 -17.75 -44.93
N ASP A 419 15.41 -18.00 -43.62
CA ASP A 419 16.16 -19.12 -43.00
C ASP A 419 15.29 -20.35 -42.66
N GLY A 420 14.03 -20.36 -43.11
CA GLY A 420 13.08 -21.44 -42.81
C GLY A 420 13.42 -22.78 -43.51
N PRO A 421 13.17 -23.93 -42.86
CA PRO A 421 13.58 -25.26 -43.34
C PRO A 421 12.87 -25.76 -44.61
N ASN A 422 11.65 -25.30 -44.91
CA ASN A 422 10.92 -25.55 -46.17
C ASN A 422 9.81 -24.50 -46.40
N ASP A 423 9.24 -24.46 -47.60
CA ASP A 423 8.25 -23.43 -47.98
C ASP A 423 6.91 -23.54 -47.25
N ASP A 424 6.48 -24.76 -46.90
CA ASP A 424 5.24 -24.99 -46.15
C ASP A 424 5.33 -24.41 -44.73
N TRP A 425 6.48 -24.56 -44.08
CA TRP A 425 6.77 -23.95 -42.78
C TRP A 425 6.77 -22.41 -42.86
N LYS A 426 7.38 -21.85 -43.92
CA LYS A 426 7.43 -20.40 -44.14
C LYS A 426 6.01 -19.82 -44.32
N LEU A 427 5.17 -20.49 -45.10
CA LEU A 427 3.76 -20.13 -45.31
C LEU A 427 2.97 -20.21 -44.00
N LYS A 428 3.15 -21.27 -43.21
CA LYS A 428 2.45 -21.46 -41.94
C LYS A 428 2.79 -20.38 -40.91
N VAL A 429 4.08 -20.05 -40.75
CA VAL A 429 4.55 -19.00 -39.83
C VAL A 429 4.09 -17.62 -40.31
N SER A 430 4.17 -17.35 -41.61
CA SER A 430 3.68 -16.09 -42.19
C SER A 430 2.18 -15.90 -41.98
N GLY A 431 1.38 -16.95 -42.20
CA GLY A 431 -0.06 -16.92 -41.96
C GLY A 431 -0.38 -16.61 -40.49
N ALA A 432 0.19 -17.38 -39.55
CA ALA A 432 -0.09 -17.23 -38.12
C ALA A 432 0.28 -15.84 -37.58
N ILE A 433 1.41 -15.27 -38.00
CA ILE A 433 1.84 -13.93 -37.57
C ILE A 433 0.90 -12.87 -38.17
N ASN A 434 0.56 -12.97 -39.46
CA ASN A 434 -0.34 -12.02 -40.10
C ASN A 434 -1.74 -12.04 -39.50
N ASP A 435 -2.27 -13.23 -39.15
CA ASP A 435 -3.55 -13.38 -38.48
C ASP A 435 -3.54 -12.76 -37.08
N ALA A 436 -2.47 -13.01 -36.30
CA ALA A 436 -2.32 -12.47 -34.95
C ALA A 436 -2.28 -10.93 -34.90
N ILE A 437 -1.76 -10.28 -35.95
CA ILE A 437 -1.66 -8.82 -36.02
C ILE A 437 -2.80 -8.16 -36.81
N ASN A 438 -3.75 -8.92 -37.37
CA ASN A 438 -4.76 -8.39 -38.27
C ASN A 438 -5.70 -7.37 -37.58
N CYS A 439 -6.07 -7.61 -36.32
CA CYS A 439 -6.89 -6.68 -35.53
C CYS A 439 -6.22 -5.29 -35.40
N TYR A 440 -4.89 -5.23 -35.33
CA TYR A 440 -4.15 -3.97 -35.30
C TYR A 440 -4.04 -3.32 -36.68
N ARG A 441 -4.02 -4.11 -37.78
CA ARG A 441 -4.07 -3.56 -39.15
C ARG A 441 -5.43 -2.90 -39.43
N GLU A 442 -6.52 -3.50 -38.95
CA GLU A 442 -7.85 -2.91 -39.01
C GLU A 442 -7.92 -1.58 -38.24
N LEU A 443 -7.41 -1.57 -37.02
CA LEU A 443 -7.29 -0.35 -36.20
C LEU A 443 -6.46 0.74 -36.89
N TYR A 444 -5.33 0.38 -37.51
CA TYR A 444 -4.50 1.32 -38.27
C TYR A 444 -5.27 1.94 -39.44
N ASN A 445 -6.00 1.13 -40.21
CA ASN A 445 -6.81 1.58 -41.34
C ASN A 445 -7.96 2.48 -40.91
N GLU A 446 -8.64 2.14 -39.81
CA GLU A 446 -9.69 2.96 -39.21
C GLU A 446 -9.16 4.34 -38.80
N LYS A 447 -8.02 4.39 -38.11
CA LYS A 447 -7.38 5.66 -37.71
C LYS A 447 -6.93 6.49 -38.91
N LYS A 448 -6.40 5.85 -39.95
CA LYS A 448 -6.02 6.52 -41.20
C LYS A 448 -7.23 7.10 -41.94
N ARG A 449 -8.39 6.42 -41.92
CA ARG A 449 -9.65 6.93 -42.48
C ARG A 449 -10.17 8.14 -41.70
N ARG A 450 -10.19 8.07 -40.37
CA ARG A 450 -10.60 9.20 -39.52
C ARG A 450 -9.71 10.43 -39.71
N SER A 451 -8.40 10.24 -39.80
CA SER A 451 -7.45 11.35 -40.07
C SER A 451 -7.65 12.02 -41.44
N LYS A 452 -8.17 11.29 -42.44
CA LYS A 452 -8.50 11.84 -43.77
C LYS A 452 -9.87 12.53 -43.83
N GLN A 453 -10.74 12.30 -42.86
CA GLN A 453 -12.05 12.97 -42.75
C GLN A 453 -11.99 14.24 -41.91
N LEU A 454 -10.95 14.37 -41.06
CA LEU A 454 -10.67 15.51 -40.20
C LEU A 454 -9.66 16.51 -40.81
N SER A 455 -9.10 16.17 -41.98
CA SER A 455 -8.26 17.02 -42.83
C SER A 455 -9.02 17.36 -44.09
#